data_AF-A0A346AFJ3-F1
#
_entry.id   AF-A0A346AFJ3-F1
#
_cell.length_a   1.000
_cell.length_b   1.000
_cell.length_c   1.000
_cell.angle_alpha   90.00
_cell.angle_beta   90.00
_cell.angle_gamma   90.00
#
_symmetry.space_group_name_H-M   'P 1'
#
loop_
_entity.id
_entity.type
_entity.pdbx_description
1 polymer ?
#
loop_
_entity_poly.entity_id
_entity_poly.type
_entity_poly.pdbx_seq_one_letter_code
_entity_poly.pdbx_strand_id
1 'polypeptide(L)' 'MAGNYRQLVRFSLNGPVVTNRQPLLVGEYRIRDVRQGPDGFVYIAVDNQFPGQPSNIIRLEPTAQ' A
#
# COMPACT_ATOMS: atom_id res chain seq x y z
N MET A 1 -17.23 -12.51 1.00
CA MET A 1 -16.91 -11.18 1.58
C MET A 1 -15.88 -10.53 0.66
N ALA A 2 -16.28 -9.62 -0.22
CA ALA A 2 -15.32 -8.90 -1.07
C ALA A 2 -14.55 -7.92 -0.18
N GLY A 3 -13.28 -8.22 0.11
CA GLY A 3 -12.43 -7.31 0.88
C GLY A 3 -12.33 -5.98 0.15
N ASN A 4 -12.77 -4.90 0.78
CA ASN A 4 -12.58 -3.54 0.27
C ASN A 4 -11.12 -3.14 0.50
N TYR A 5 -10.20 -3.62 -0.34
CA TYR A 5 -8.76 -3.27 -0.30
C TYR A 5 -8.50 -1.87 -0.87
N ARG A 6 -9.14 -0.86 -0.28
CA ARG A 6 -9.07 0.54 -0.72
C ARG A 6 -8.25 1.42 0.22
N GLN A 7 -7.30 0.86 0.96
CA GLN A 7 -6.42 1.63 1.84
C GLN A 7 -5.10 0.92 2.04
N LEU A 8 -4.03 1.69 2.21
CA LEU A 8 -2.75 1.23 2.73
C LEU A 8 -2.72 1.52 4.23
N VAL A 9 -2.23 0.59 5.03
CA VAL A 9 -2.08 0.81 6.48
C VAL A 9 -0.63 0.59 6.87
N ARG A 10 0.01 1.65 7.37
CA ARG A 10 1.35 1.58 7.93
C ARG A 10 1.28 1.20 9.40
N PHE A 11 1.99 0.14 9.76
CA PHE A 11 2.16 -0.29 11.15
C PHE A 11 3.54 0.09 11.67
N SER A 12 3.59 0.56 12.91
CA SER A 12 4.82 0.59 13.69
C SER A 12 4.81 -0.57 14.68
N LEU A 13 5.92 -1.29 14.76
CA LEU A 13 6.08 -2.46 15.62
C LEU A 13 7.14 -2.18 16.68
N ASN A 14 6.90 -2.64 17.90
CA ASN A 14 7.90 -2.78 18.95
C ASN A 14 7.95 -4.26 19.35
N GLY A 15 8.91 -4.99 18.79
CA GLY A 15 8.93 -6.45 18.85
C GLY A 15 7.64 -7.04 18.26
N PRO A 16 6.88 -7.86 19.01
CA PRO A 16 5.62 -8.43 18.53
C PRO A 16 4.43 -7.47 18.66
N VAL A 17 4.60 -6.30 19.27
CA VAL A 17 3.50 -5.38 19.60
C VAL A 17 3.34 -4.32 18.51
N VAL A 18 2.11 -4.12 18.04
CA VAL A 18 1.75 -2.98 17.18
C VAL A 18 1.60 -1.74 18.04
N THR A 19 2.43 -0.72 17.80
CA THR A 19 2.42 0.54 18.55
C THR A 19 1.73 1.68 17.81
N ASN A 20 1.62 1.61 16.48
CA ASN A 20 0.91 2.58 15.68
C ASN A 20 0.24 1.93 14.46
N ARG A 21 -0.89 2.50 14.06
CA ARG A 21 -1.64 2.16 12.85
C ARG A 21 -2.04 3.45 12.16
N GLN A 22 -1.45 3.72 11.01
CA GLN A 22 -1.73 4.92 10.22
C GLN A 22 -2.36 4.52 8.88
N PRO A 23 -3.64 4.86 8.65
CA PRO A 23 -4.26 4.76 7.33
C PRO A 23 -3.63 5.75 6.35
N LEU A 24 -3.36 5.30 5.13
CA LEU A 24 -2.81 6.05 4.01
C LEU A 24 -3.61 5.73 2.74
N LEU A 25 -3.66 6.66 1.79
CA LEU A 25 -4.26 6.46 0.45
C LEU A 25 -5.71 5.93 0.51
N VAL A 26 -6.49 6.40 1.48
CA VAL A 26 -7.83 5.88 1.74
C VAL A 26 -8.77 6.25 0.59
N GLY A 27 -9.30 5.23 -0.09
CA GLY A 27 -10.21 5.38 -1.22
C GLY A 27 -9.54 5.75 -2.55
N GLU A 28 -8.24 6.06 -2.54
CA GLU A 28 -7.52 6.53 -3.72
C GLU A 28 -7.26 5.41 -4.73
N TYR A 29 -6.84 4.23 -4.24
CA TYR A 29 -6.47 3.10 -5.08
C TYR A 29 -7.11 1.80 -4.60
N ARG A 30 -7.32 0.86 -5.53
CA ARG A 30 -7.59 -0.54 -5.22
C ARG A 30 -6.26 -1.28 -5.14
N ILE A 31 -5.75 -1.45 -3.93
CA ILE A 31 -4.41 -1.97 -3.69
C ILE A 31 -4.46 -3.50 -3.73
N ARG A 32 -3.57 -4.10 -4.53
CA ARG A 32 -3.49 -5.55 -4.74
C ARG A 32 -2.26 -6.18 -4.09
N ASP A 33 -1.14 -5.49 -4.14
CA ASP A 33 0.10 -5.93 -3.50
C ASP A 33 0.89 -4.72 -2.98
N VAL A 34 1.67 -4.95 -1.93
CA VAL A 34 2.54 -3.96 -1.29
C VAL A 34 3.88 -4.62 -1.02
N ARG A 35 4.97 -4.06 -1.54
CA ARG A 35 6.33 -4.57 -1.34
C ARG A 35 7.29 -3.47 -1.00
N GLN A 36 8.28 -3.78 -0.16
CA GLN A 36 9.45 -2.94 0.00
C GLN A 36 10.53 -3.38 -1.00
N GLY A 37 11.05 -2.42 -1.77
CA GLY A 37 12.16 -2.66 -2.67
C GLY A 37 13.50 -2.76 -1.92
N PRO A 38 14.54 -3.31 -2.57
CA PRO A 38 15.90 -3.34 -2.00
C PRO A 38 16.53 -1.95 -1.86
N ASP A 39 15.94 -0.95 -2.51
CA ASP A 39 16.25 0.47 -2.42
C ASP A 39 15.62 1.16 -1.20
N GLY A 40 14.82 0.44 -0.41
CA GLY A 40 14.16 0.95 0.79
C GLY A 40 12.81 1.62 0.54
N PHE A 41 12.39 1.82 -0.71
CA PHE A 41 11.09 2.41 -1.05
C PHE A 41 9.95 1.38 -0.98
N VAL A 42 8.71 1.87 -0.85
CA VAL A 42 7.51 1.04 -0.91
C VAL A 42 6.90 1.14 -2.30
N TYR A 43 6.57 -0.01 -2.88
CA TYR A 43 5.94 -0.15 -4.17
C TYR A 43 4.56 -0.78 -3.98
N ILE A 44 3.54 -0.18 -4.58
CA ILE A 44 2.16 -0.71 -4.56
C ILE A 44 1.73 -1.10 -5.97
N ALA A 45 1.15 -2.30 -6.09
CA ALA A 45 0.44 -2.72 -7.29
C ALA A 45 -1.04 -2.38 -7.15
N VAL A 46 -1.61 -1.71 -8.14
CA VAL A 46 -3.01 -1.29 -8.14
C VAL A 46 -3.80 -1.93 -9.26
N ASP A 47 -5.06 -2.27 -8.98
CA ASP A 47 -5.97 -2.80 -10.00
C ASP A 47 -6.36 -1.69 -10.98
N ASN A 48 -6.41 -2.06 -12.26
CA ASN A 48 -6.95 -1.20 -13.29
C ASN A 48 -8.48 -1.25 -13.31
N GLN A 49 -9.08 -0.22 -13.88
CA GLN A 49 -10.52 -0.12 -14.03
C GLN A 49 -11.09 -1.19 -14.98
N PHE A 50 -10.30 -1.66 -15.95
CA PHE A 50 -10.73 -2.62 -16.97
C PHE A 50 -9.90 -3.92 -16.95
N PRO A 51 -10.54 -5.09 -17.16
CA PRO A 51 -9.85 -6.37 -17.28
C PRO A 51 -8.88 -6.38 -18.47
N GLY A 52 -7.79 -7.14 -18.35
CA GLY A 52 -6.81 -7.32 -19.43
C GLY A 52 -5.74 -6.22 -19.53
N GLN A 53 -5.81 -5.19 -18.69
CA GLN A 53 -4.78 -4.16 -18.62
C GLN A 53 -3.69 -4.52 -17.58
N PRO A 54 -2.41 -4.29 -17.87
CA PRO A 54 -1.31 -4.55 -16.93
C PRO A 54 -1.42 -3.61 -15.71
N SER A 55 -1.38 -4.18 -14.51
CA SER A 55 -1.47 -3.42 -13.25
C SER A 55 -0.38 -2.36 -13.14
N ASN A 56 -0.78 -1.15 -12.74
CA ASN A 56 0.17 -0.06 -12.49
C ASN A 56 0.97 -0.34 -11.21
N ILE A 57 2.26 -0.01 -11.24
CA ILE A 57 3.14 -0.03 -10.08
C ILE A 57 3.47 1.41 -9.70
N ILE A 58 3.18 1.79 -8.46
CA ILE A 58 3.41 3.13 -7.94
C ILE A 58 4.49 3.04 -6.86
N ARG A 59 5.54 3.86 -6.97
CA ARG A 59 6.54 4.05 -5.91
C ARG A 59 6.05 5.13 -4.95
N LEU A 60 6.03 4.82 -3.67
CA LEU A 60 5.75 5.78 -2.60
C LEU A 60 7.07 6.35 -2.09
N GLU A 61 7.17 7.67 -2.09
CA GLU A 61 8.29 8.38 -1.51
C GLU A 61 7.96 8.82 -0.09
N PRO A 62 8.89 8.67 0.88
CA PRO A 62 8.72 9.26 2.20
C PRO A 62 8.67 10.77 2.03
N THR A 63 7.54 11.38 2.40
CA THR A 63 7.55 12.81 2.67
C THR A 63 8.23 13.00 4.03
N ALA A 64 9.17 13.93 4.10
CA ALA A 64 9.69 14.36 5.39
C ALA A 64 8.49 14.85 6.21
N GLN A 65 8.18 14.14 7.30
CA GLN A 65 7.18 14.55 8.28
C GLN A 65 7.71 15.70 9.13
#